data_AF-A0A7S1JNJ3-F1
#
_entry.id   AF-A0A7S1JNJ3-F1
#
_cell.length_a   1.000
_cell.length_b   1.000
_cell.length_c   1.000
_cell.angle_alpha   90.00
_cell.angle_beta   90.00
_cell.angle_gamma   90.00
#
_symmetry.space_group_name_H-M   'P 1'
#
loop_
_entity.id
_entity.type
_entity.pdbx_description
1 polymer ?
#
loop_
_entity_poly.entity_id
_entity_poly.type
_entity_poly.pdbx_seq_one_letter_code
_entity_poly.pdbx_strand_id
1 'polypeptide(L)'
;DSYLDLITAKGADMTTEDDIGRTPLHCAAMEGSPKVADYLCRKVPAADDINRRTHYGTLFGNTPLALAAEELDRRTQRLQHPHTPENTKKEYRAKIDEYRQIIHSLLRA
;
A
#
# COMPACT_ATOMS: atom_id res chain seq x y z
N ASP A 1 1.95 -9.82 -13.43
CA ASP A 1 1.40 -10.90 -12.58
C ASP A 1 2.27 -12.17 -12.58
N SER A 2 3.01 -12.50 -13.65
CA SER A 2 3.82 -13.73 -13.75
C SER A 2 4.70 -14.10 -12.56
N TYR A 3 5.38 -13.13 -11.92
CA TYR A 3 6.20 -13.43 -10.73
C TYR A 3 5.34 -13.60 -9.46
N LEU A 4 4.23 -12.84 -9.34
CA LEU A 4 3.29 -12.95 -8.22
C LEU A 4 2.55 -14.28 -8.26
N ASP A 5 2.18 -14.73 -9.45
CA ASP A 5 1.59 -16.05 -9.68
C ASP A 5 2.57 -17.16 -9.30
N LEU A 6 3.86 -17.02 -9.63
CA LEU A 6 4.89 -17.98 -9.25
C LEU A 6 5.04 -18.08 -7.72
N ILE A 7 5.12 -16.95 -7.03
CA ILE A 7 5.27 -16.91 -5.57
C ILE A 7 4.03 -17.52 -4.89
N THR A 8 2.83 -17.18 -5.37
CA THR A 8 1.56 -17.74 -4.87
C THR A 8 1.46 -19.24 -5.13
N ALA A 9 1.88 -19.71 -6.31
CA ALA A 9 1.91 -21.13 -6.65
C ALA A 9 2.88 -21.94 -5.77
N LYS A 10 3.85 -21.28 -5.12
CA LYS A 10 4.73 -21.89 -4.12
C LYS A 10 4.16 -21.86 -2.69
N GLY A 11 2.90 -21.47 -2.52
CA GLY A 11 2.20 -21.49 -1.23
C GLY A 11 2.49 -20.27 -0.37
N ALA A 12 2.89 -19.14 -0.96
CA ALA A 12 2.99 -17.89 -0.23
C ALA A 12 1.60 -17.46 0.28
N ASP A 13 1.50 -17.30 1.60
CA ASP A 13 0.30 -16.82 2.26
C ASP A 13 0.20 -15.28 2.13
N MET A 14 -0.95 -14.81 1.65
CA MET A 14 -1.24 -13.40 1.40
C MET A 14 -1.82 -12.67 2.63
N THR A 15 -2.10 -13.42 3.70
CA THR A 15 -2.80 -12.95 4.90
C THR A 15 -1.90 -12.93 6.13
N THR A 16 -0.71 -13.53 6.05
CA THR A 16 0.27 -13.55 7.15
C THR A 16 0.61 -12.15 7.64
N GLU A 17 0.77 -12.01 8.94
CA GLU A 17 1.11 -10.75 9.59
C GLU A 17 2.58 -10.74 10.04
N ASP A 18 3.23 -9.59 9.95
CA ASP A 18 4.47 -9.34 10.69
C ASP A 18 4.21 -9.07 12.18
N ASP A 19 5.28 -8.85 12.95
CA ASP A 19 5.20 -8.63 14.41
C ASP A 19 4.33 -7.45 14.84
N ILE A 20 3.97 -6.56 13.91
CA ILE A 20 3.11 -5.40 14.19
C ILE A 20 1.75 -5.51 13.50
N GLY A 21 1.37 -6.67 12.98
CA GLY A 21 0.07 -6.92 12.36
C GLY A 21 -0.04 -6.44 10.92
N ARG A 22 1.07 -6.16 10.23
CA ARG A 22 1.01 -5.80 8.81
C ARG A 22 0.93 -7.06 7.96
N THR A 23 -0.15 -7.13 7.19
CA THR A 23 -0.28 -8.07 6.07
C THR A 23 0.55 -7.61 4.86
N PRO A 24 0.84 -8.48 3.88
CA PRO A 24 1.44 -8.08 2.61
C PRO A 24 0.76 -6.89 1.93
N LEU A 25 -0.56 -6.73 2.12
CA LEU A 25 -1.31 -5.60 1.56
C LEU A 25 -0.98 -4.28 2.27
N HIS A 26 -0.76 -4.29 3.58
CA HIS A 26 -0.24 -3.11 4.30
C HIS A 26 1.13 -2.68 3.75
N CYS A 27 2.02 -3.66 3.54
CA CYS A 27 3.35 -3.40 2.99
C CYS A 27 3.26 -2.83 1.57
N ALA A 28 2.44 -3.42 0.70
CA ALA A 28 2.24 -2.91 -0.66
C ALA A 28 1.67 -1.48 -0.68
N ALA A 29 0.75 -1.19 0.24
CA ALA A 29 0.14 0.12 0.41
C ALA A 29 1.13 1.17 0.94
N MET A 30 2.03 0.79 1.85
CA MET A 30 3.06 1.66 2.42
C MET A 30 4.21 1.93 1.45
N GLU A 31 4.63 0.94 0.67
CA GLU A 31 5.78 1.04 -0.25
C GLU A 31 5.43 1.68 -1.62
N GLY A 32 4.14 1.93 -1.88
CA GLY A 32 3.70 2.50 -3.15
C GLY A 32 3.79 1.49 -4.28
N SER A 33 3.33 0.25 -4.06
CA SER A 33 3.39 -0.85 -5.02
C SER A 33 2.02 -1.16 -5.64
N PRO A 34 1.51 -0.37 -6.60
CA PRO A 34 0.16 -0.51 -7.14
C PRO A 34 -0.14 -1.88 -7.74
N LYS A 35 0.82 -2.45 -8.48
CA LYS A 35 0.65 -3.79 -9.09
C LYS A 35 0.48 -4.89 -8.04
N VAL A 36 1.22 -4.81 -6.94
CA VAL A 36 1.15 -5.81 -5.85
C VAL A 36 -0.15 -5.61 -5.07
N ALA A 37 -0.50 -4.36 -4.74
CA ALA A 37 -1.75 -4.05 -4.04
C ALA A 37 -2.97 -4.52 -4.85
N ASP A 38 -3.03 -4.21 -6.15
CA ASP A 38 -4.10 -4.66 -7.03
C ASP A 38 -4.21 -6.18 -7.12
N TYR A 39 -3.06 -6.86 -7.27
CA TYR A 39 -3.03 -8.33 -7.30
C TYR A 39 -3.56 -8.93 -5.99
N LEU A 40 -3.10 -8.43 -4.84
CA LEU A 40 -3.55 -8.89 -3.53
C LEU A 40 -5.05 -8.62 -3.35
N CYS A 41 -5.57 -7.44 -3.70
CA CYS A 41 -7.01 -7.15 -3.67
C CYS A 41 -7.84 -8.16 -4.46
N ARG A 42 -7.34 -8.65 -5.61
CA ARG A 42 -8.04 -9.64 -6.45
C ARG A 42 -7.93 -11.08 -5.94
N LYS A 43 -6.93 -11.39 -5.10
CA LYS A 43 -6.60 -12.77 -4.69
C LYS A 43 -6.91 -13.06 -3.24
N VAL A 44 -6.95 -12.04 -2.39
CA VAL A 44 -7.33 -12.18 -0.99
C VAL A 44 -8.82 -12.57 -0.92
N PRO A 45 -9.15 -13.68 -0.23
CA PRO A 45 -10.48 -14.29 -0.33
C PRO A 45 -11.56 -13.60 0.52
N ALA A 46 -11.20 -12.84 1.56
CA ALA A 46 -12.15 -12.21 2.47
C ALA A 46 -11.97 -10.69 2.53
N ALA A 47 -13.09 -9.95 2.52
CA ALA A 47 -13.10 -8.49 2.65
C ALA A 47 -12.49 -8.02 3.98
N ASP A 48 -12.58 -8.83 5.04
CA ASP A 48 -12.00 -8.54 6.35
C ASP A 48 -10.46 -8.55 6.34
N ASP A 49 -9.83 -9.28 5.42
CA ASP A 49 -8.37 -9.29 5.26
C ASP A 49 -7.87 -8.02 4.57
N ILE A 50 -8.69 -7.43 3.69
CA ILE A 50 -8.39 -6.17 2.98
C ILE A 50 -8.41 -4.99 3.95
N ASN A 51 -9.38 -5.00 4.87
CA ASN A 51 -9.58 -3.95 5.86
C ASN A 51 -8.96 -4.25 7.23
N ARG A 52 -8.11 -5.29 7.30
CA ARG A 52 -7.44 -5.64 8.55
C ARG A 52 -6.63 -4.46 9.08
N ARG A 53 -6.53 -4.39 10.40
CA ARG A 53 -5.82 -3.34 11.12
C ARG A 53 -4.51 -3.88 11.66
N THR A 54 -3.46 -3.08 11.58
CA THR A 54 -2.21 -3.34 12.31
C THR A 54 -2.42 -3.31 13.82
N HIS A 55 -1.51 -3.94 14.55
CA HIS A 55 -1.47 -3.91 16.01
C HIS A 55 -0.66 -2.72 16.55
N TYR A 56 0.01 -1.96 15.67
CA TYR A 56 0.84 -0.79 15.99
C TYR A 56 0.40 0.45 15.21
N GLY A 57 0.33 1.62 15.88
CA GLY A 57 -0.10 2.91 15.30
C GLY A 57 -0.69 3.86 16.36
N THR A 58 -1.33 4.96 15.92
CA THR A 58 -2.22 5.78 16.78
C THR A 58 -3.23 4.88 17.51
N LEU A 59 -3.97 5.35 18.52
CA LEU A 59 -4.93 4.60 19.37
C LEU A 59 -5.86 3.57 18.67
N PHE A 60 -5.89 3.59 17.35
CA PHE A 60 -6.66 2.82 16.40
C PHE A 60 -5.68 2.30 15.32
N GLY A 61 -5.37 1.01 15.28
CA GLY A 61 -4.49 0.39 14.28
C GLY A 61 -4.84 0.78 12.84
N ASN A 62 -3.84 0.82 11.95
CA ASN A 62 -3.99 1.32 10.59
C ASN A 62 -4.45 0.23 9.63
N THR A 63 -5.33 0.57 8.69
CA THR A 63 -5.65 -0.30 7.54
C THR A 63 -4.67 -0.05 6.39
N PRO A 64 -4.61 -0.93 5.37
CA PRO A 64 -3.81 -0.64 4.18
C PRO A 64 -4.24 0.68 3.51
N LEU A 65 -5.54 0.98 3.47
CA LEU A 65 -6.06 2.22 2.93
C LEU A 65 -5.58 3.45 3.73
N ALA A 66 -5.58 3.36 5.06
CA ALA A 66 -5.10 4.45 5.91
C ALA A 66 -3.60 4.73 5.65
N LEU A 67 -2.77 3.69 5.53
CA LEU A 67 -1.35 3.84 5.22
C LEU A 67 -1.11 4.48 3.85
N ALA A 68 -1.83 4.02 2.81
CA ALA A 68 -1.71 4.60 1.46
C ALA A 68 -2.12 6.08 1.45
N ALA A 69 -3.18 6.44 2.17
CA ALA A 69 -3.65 7.82 2.27
C ALA A 69 -2.64 8.72 3.01
N GLU A 70 -2.08 8.25 4.12
CA GLU A 70 -1.07 8.98 4.89
C GLU A 70 0.20 9.22 4.05
N GLU A 71 0.64 8.21 3.30
CA GLU A 71 1.82 8.34 2.44
C GLU A 71 1.57 9.24 1.23
N LEU A 72 0.37 9.19 0.63
CA LEU A 72 -0.03 10.15 -0.40
C LEU A 72 0.03 11.59 0.11
N ASP A 73 -0.51 11.85 1.30
CA ASP A 73 -0.48 13.17 1.92
C ASP A 73 0.96 13.63 2.17
N ARG A 74 1.78 12.77 2.79
CA ARG A 74 3.20 13.05 3.06
C ARG A 74 3.98 13.40 1.80
N ARG A 75 3.75 12.68 0.70
CA ARG A 75 4.40 12.97 -0.60
C ARG A 75 3.91 14.28 -1.20
N THR A 76 2.63 14.59 -1.06
CA THR A 76 2.05 15.85 -1.52
C THR A 76 2.65 17.04 -0.76
N GLN A 77 2.77 16.95 0.56
CA GLN A 77 3.42 17.97 1.39
C GLN A 77 4.90 18.17 0.99
N ARG A 78 5.65 17.08 0.78
CA ARG A 78 7.05 17.15 0.34
C ARG A 78 7.22 17.77 -1.05
N LEU A 79 6.29 17.50 -1.97
CA LEU A 79 6.28 18.12 -3.30
C LEU A 79 6.12 19.64 -3.23
N GLN A 80 5.35 20.15 -2.26
CA GLN A 80 5.07 21.57 -2.05
C GLN A 80 6.17 22.30 -1.25
N HIS A 81 7.11 21.57 -0.65
CA HIS A 81 8.14 22.19 0.20
C HIS A 81 9.05 23.14 -0.60
N PRO A 82 9.34 24.37 -0.12
CA PRO A 82 9.98 25.43 -0.91
C PRO A 82 11.36 25.07 -1.50
N HIS A 83 12.09 24.19 -0.82
CA HIS A 83 13.46 23.79 -1.19
C HIS A 83 13.55 22.41 -1.84
N THR A 84 12.44 21.83 -2.28
CA THR A 84 12.48 20.52 -2.94
C THR A 84 13.16 20.63 -4.31
N PRO A 85 14.24 19.87 -4.58
CA PRO A 85 14.90 19.87 -5.89
C PRO A 85 14.00 19.35 -7.02
N GLU A 86 14.15 19.86 -8.25
CA GLU A 86 13.28 19.52 -9.38
C GLU A 86 13.31 18.03 -9.78
N ASN A 87 14.47 17.37 -9.66
CA ASN A 87 14.58 15.93 -9.87
C ASN A 87 13.72 15.16 -8.84
N THR A 88 13.77 15.57 -7.57
CA THR A 88 12.96 14.98 -6.50
C THR A 88 11.46 15.28 -6.69
N LYS A 89 11.08 16.45 -7.22
CA LYS A 89 9.67 16.76 -7.54
C LYS A 89 9.10 15.79 -8.59
N LYS A 90 9.88 15.41 -9.60
CA LYS A 90 9.45 14.41 -10.60
C LYS A 90 9.17 13.05 -9.94
N GLU A 91 10.05 12.60 -9.05
CA GLU A 91 9.87 11.35 -8.30
C GLU A 91 8.63 11.39 -7.40
N TYR A 92 8.39 12.51 -6.71
CA TYR A 92 7.18 12.65 -5.87
C TYR A 92 5.90 12.64 -6.69
N ARG A 93 5.86 13.25 -7.88
CA ARG A 93 4.69 13.19 -8.77
C ARG A 93 4.39 11.75 -9.19
N ALA A 94 5.41 10.99 -9.58
CA ALA A 94 5.24 9.57 -9.93
C ALA A 94 4.73 8.76 -8.73
N LYS A 95 5.31 8.95 -7.54
CA LYS A 95 4.86 8.29 -6.31
C LYS A 95 3.42 8.66 -5.95
N ILE A 96 3.03 9.92 -6.08
CA ILE A 96 1.65 10.38 -5.85
C ILE A 96 0.67 9.62 -6.75
N ASP A 97 1.00 9.43 -8.03
CA ASP A 97 0.14 8.70 -8.95
C ASP A 97 0.08 7.19 -8.64
N GLU A 98 1.18 6.60 -8.14
CA GLU A 98 1.20 5.22 -7.63
C GLU A 98 0.27 5.05 -6.42
N TYR A 99 0.32 5.95 -5.43
CA TYR A 99 -0.56 5.88 -4.25
C TYR A 99 -2.02 6.11 -4.61
N ARG A 100 -2.32 7.01 -5.58
CA ARG A 100 -3.68 7.17 -6.10
C ARG A 100 -4.21 5.86 -6.70
N GLN A 101 -3.40 5.15 -7.48
CA GLN A 101 -3.78 3.85 -8.03
C GLN A 101 -4.06 2.83 -6.92
N ILE A 102 -3.20 2.76 -5.90
CA ILE A 102 -3.40 1.87 -4.74
C ILE A 102 -4.72 2.17 -4.02
N ILE A 103 -4.98 3.44 -3.72
CA ILE A 103 -6.22 3.87 -3.06
C ILE A 103 -7.43 3.48 -3.91
N HIS A 104 -7.36 3.67 -5.23
CA HIS A 104 -8.42 3.24 -6.14
C HIS A 104 -8.64 1.71 -6.13
N SER A 105 -7.58 0.91 -6.11
CA SER A 105 -7.71 -0.56 -6.01
C SER A 105 -8.30 -0.99 -4.67
N LEU A 106 -7.86 -0.38 -3.55
CA LEU A 106 -8.36 -0.68 -2.21
C LEU A 106 -9.83 -0.29 -2.01
N LEU A 107 -10.29 0.81 -2.62
CA LEU A 107 -11.70 1.24 -2.53
C LEU A 107 -12.66 0.40 -3.39
N ARG A 108 -12.15 -0.39 -4.33
CA ARG A 108 -12.94 -1.23 -5.24
C ARG A 108 -13.00 -2.70 -4.82
N ALA A 109 -12.09 -3.11 -3.94
CA ALA A 109 -11.95 -4.48 -3.48
C ALA A 109 -12.94 -4.75 -2.33
#